data_AF-A0A5E7YH20-F1
#
_entry.id   AF-A0A5E7YH20-F1
#
_cell.length_a   1.000
_cell.length_b   1.000
_cell.length_c   1.000
_cell.angle_alpha   90.00
_cell.angle_beta   90.00
_cell.angle_gamma   90.00
#
_symmetry.space_group_name_H-M   'P 1'
#
loop_
_entity.id
_entity.type
_entity.pdbx_description
1 polymer ?
#
loop_
_entity_poly.entity_id
_entity_poly.type
_entity_poly.pdbx_seq_one_letter_code
_entity_poly.pdbx_strand_id
1 'polypeptide(L)'
;MRSLALLPLLLAACVAAPAPVPPAVDLAGEWRVAEIDGESLDRPYGIALSANGERIWWDPSCAGQGVNYTITGSSFATATRRNPGVVCEIGFPPEVPQIWDALDAADTIERTPANGIRIHGNGRSVTLFSQ
;
A
#
# COMPACT_ATOMS: atom_id res chain seq x y z
N MET A 1 -57.84 -40.98 13.64
CA MET A 1 -57.74 -39.91 12.62
C MET A 1 -56.78 -38.86 13.17
N ARG A 2 -55.51 -38.88 12.75
CA ARG A 2 -54.45 -37.97 13.25
C ARG A 2 -54.24 -36.87 12.21
N SER A 3 -54.70 -35.66 12.52
CA SER A 3 -54.47 -34.49 11.68
C SER A 3 -53.01 -34.02 11.81
N LEU A 4 -52.27 -34.04 10.71
CA LEU A 4 -51.00 -33.35 10.56
C LEU A 4 -51.28 -31.88 10.22
N ALA A 5 -50.81 -30.96 11.07
CA ALA A 5 -50.76 -29.55 10.77
C ALA A 5 -49.42 -29.24 10.06
N LEU A 6 -49.48 -28.77 8.81
CA LEU A 6 -48.34 -28.16 8.13
C LEU A 6 -48.23 -26.69 8.56
N LEU A 7 -47.10 -26.30 9.17
CA LEU A 7 -46.70 -24.91 9.31
C LEU A 7 -45.86 -24.47 8.10
N PRO A 8 -46.14 -23.31 7.48
CA PRO A 8 -45.31 -22.77 6.42
C PRO A 8 -44.09 -22.06 7.02
N LEU A 9 -42.89 -22.49 6.60
CA LEU A 9 -41.63 -21.77 6.82
C LEU A 9 -41.62 -20.49 5.97
N LEU A 10 -41.72 -19.33 6.60
CA LEU A 10 -41.45 -18.04 5.97
C LEU A 10 -39.93 -17.83 5.90
N LEU A 11 -39.35 -17.92 4.72
CA LEU A 11 -37.97 -17.49 4.45
C LEU A 11 -37.91 -15.96 4.47
N ALA A 12 -37.32 -15.40 5.53
CA ALA A 12 -36.91 -14.00 5.57
C ALA A 12 -35.68 -13.81 4.68
N ALA A 13 -35.82 -13.11 3.56
CA ALA A 13 -34.69 -12.69 2.74
C ALA A 13 -33.93 -11.58 3.47
N CYS A 14 -32.75 -11.91 4.01
CA CYS A 14 -31.83 -10.93 4.57
C CYS A 14 -31.21 -10.15 3.42
N VAL A 15 -31.66 -8.91 3.20
CA VAL A 15 -31.03 -7.99 2.24
C VAL A 15 -29.74 -7.49 2.89
N ALA A 16 -28.59 -8.03 2.48
CA ALA A 16 -27.30 -7.55 2.98
C ALA A 16 -27.08 -6.10 2.53
N ALA A 17 -26.78 -5.21 3.48
CA ALA A 17 -26.40 -3.84 3.17
C ALA A 17 -25.11 -3.82 2.33
N PRO A 18 -24.95 -2.87 1.38
CA PRO A 18 -23.71 -2.74 0.62
C PRO A 18 -22.54 -2.52 1.58
N ALA A 19 -21.44 -3.24 1.34
CA ALA A 19 -20.22 -3.06 2.13
C ALA A 19 -19.71 -1.61 1.98
N PRO A 20 -19.17 -1.00 3.06
CA PRO A 20 -18.54 0.30 2.98
C PRO A 20 -17.41 0.28 1.93
N VAL A 21 -17.40 1.25 1.03
CA VAL A 21 -16.25 1.45 0.12
C VAL A 21 -15.11 2.00 0.97
N PRO A 22 -13.93 1.36 0.99
CA PRO A 22 -12.79 1.89 1.73
C PRO A 22 -12.45 3.30 1.22
N PRO A 23 -12.02 4.21 2.11
CA PRO A 23 -11.64 5.56 1.71
C PRO A 23 -10.51 5.48 0.66
N ALA A 24 -10.58 6.32 -0.36
CA ALA A 24 -9.53 6.42 -1.37
C ALA A 24 -8.19 6.75 -0.67
N VAL A 25 -7.15 5.99 -1.02
CA VAL A 25 -5.81 6.25 -0.53
C VAL A 25 -5.13 7.26 -1.45
N ASP A 26 -4.62 8.34 -0.86
CA ASP A 26 -3.71 9.28 -1.50
C ASP A 26 -2.32 9.11 -0.89
N LEU A 27 -1.32 9.00 -1.75
CA LEU A 27 0.09 8.86 -1.38
C LEU A 27 0.83 10.20 -1.41
N ALA A 28 0.24 11.31 -1.89
CA ALA A 28 0.92 12.60 -1.88
C ALA A 28 1.27 13.03 -0.44
N GLY A 29 2.54 13.37 -0.20
CA GLY A 29 3.06 13.78 1.10
C GLY A 29 4.42 13.21 1.45
N GLU A 30 4.77 13.32 2.72
CA GLU A 30 6.01 12.83 3.31
C GLU A 30 5.74 11.61 4.19
N TRP A 31 6.59 10.60 4.06
CA TRP A 31 6.38 9.29 4.66
C TRP A 31 7.64 8.79 5.35
N ARG A 32 7.47 8.13 6.50
CA ARG A 32 8.47 7.21 7.03
C ARG A 32 8.10 5.79 6.65
N VAL A 33 9.11 5.02 6.23
CA VAL A 33 8.99 3.58 6.09
C VAL A 33 9.03 2.96 7.48
N ALA A 34 7.98 2.22 7.82
CA ALA A 34 7.83 1.59 9.13
C ALA A 34 8.05 0.10 9.08
N GLU A 35 7.59 -0.57 8.02
CA GLU A 35 7.76 -2.01 7.84
C GLU A 35 8.09 -2.34 6.38
N ILE A 36 8.87 -3.39 6.18
CA ILE A 36 9.12 -4.03 4.89
C ILE A 36 8.86 -5.53 5.10
N ASP A 37 7.97 -6.11 4.28
CA ASP A 37 7.55 -7.51 4.36
C ASP A 37 7.06 -7.96 5.76
N GLY A 38 6.50 -7.02 6.53
CA GLY A 38 6.03 -7.24 7.90
C GLY A 38 7.12 -7.18 8.96
N GLU A 39 8.37 -6.95 8.59
CA GLU A 39 9.46 -6.67 9.53
C GLU A 39 9.53 -5.17 9.82
N SER A 40 9.49 -4.81 11.10
CA SER A 40 9.63 -3.42 11.54
C SER A 40 11.04 -2.90 11.25
N LEU A 41 11.11 -1.69 10.68
CA LEU A 41 12.35 -0.99 10.44
C LEU A 41 12.85 -0.31 11.73
N ASP A 42 13.26 -1.11 12.72
CA ASP A 42 13.87 -0.64 13.97
C ASP A 42 15.38 -0.48 13.80
N ARG A 43 15.76 0.62 13.14
CA ARG A 43 17.16 0.98 12.85
C ARG A 43 17.52 2.28 13.57
N PRO A 44 18.82 2.56 13.79
CA PRO A 44 19.26 3.85 14.34
C PRO A 44 19.03 5.04 13.39
N TYR A 45 18.50 4.80 12.19
CA TYR A 45 18.12 5.79 11.20
C TYR A 45 16.75 5.44 10.61
N GLY A 46 16.01 6.47 10.17
CA GLY A 46 14.76 6.29 9.44
C GLY A 46 14.96 6.39 7.93
N ILE A 47 14.04 5.79 7.16
CA ILE A 47 13.96 5.99 5.71
C ILE A 47 12.76 6.86 5.42
N ALA A 48 13.02 8.05 4.88
CA ALA A 48 11.99 8.99 4.46
C ALA A 48 11.74 8.85 2.96
N LEU A 49 10.46 8.83 2.58
CA LEU A 49 10.02 8.88 1.19
C LEU A 49 9.14 10.10 1.00
N SER A 50 9.31 10.77 -0.12
CA SER A 50 8.42 11.84 -0.55
C SER A 50 7.60 11.34 -1.73
N ALA A 51 6.36 11.78 -1.82
CA ALA A 51 5.47 11.43 -2.91
C ALA A 51 4.60 12.59 -3.35
N ASN A 52 4.31 12.61 -4.64
CA ASN A 52 3.26 13.42 -5.25
C ASN A 52 2.28 12.48 -5.95
N GLY A 53 1.21 12.98 -6.54
CA GLY A 53 0.14 12.17 -7.15
C GLY A 53 0.57 11.17 -8.25
N GLU A 54 1.83 11.18 -8.71
CA GLU A 54 2.32 10.34 -9.79
C GLU A 54 3.61 9.57 -9.45
N ARG A 55 4.34 9.96 -8.40
CA ARG A 55 5.68 9.45 -8.11
C ARG A 55 5.96 9.43 -6.62
N ILE A 56 6.65 8.38 -6.18
CA ILE A 56 7.26 8.26 -4.86
C ILE A 56 8.77 8.10 -5.01
N TRP A 57 9.56 8.77 -4.18
CA TRP A 57 11.02 8.76 -4.25
C TRP A 57 11.67 8.82 -2.86
N TRP A 58 12.93 8.39 -2.80
CA TRP A 58 13.80 8.56 -1.65
C TRP A 58 14.70 9.78 -1.85
N ASP A 59 14.92 10.54 -0.79
CA ASP A 59 15.82 11.69 -0.82
C ASP A 59 17.27 11.33 -0.47
N PRO A 60 18.26 11.93 -1.15
CA PRO A 60 18.11 13.02 -2.10
C PRO A 60 17.69 12.55 -3.51
N SER A 61 16.76 13.28 -4.12
CA SER A 61 16.31 13.04 -5.50
C SER A 61 17.43 12.95 -6.56
N CYS A 62 18.61 13.54 -6.32
CA CYS A 62 19.77 13.42 -7.22
C CYS A 62 20.30 11.99 -7.38
N ALA A 63 20.00 11.09 -6.43
CA ALA A 63 20.35 9.67 -6.47
C ALA A 63 19.41 8.86 -7.38
N GLY A 64 18.35 9.49 -7.91
CA GLY A 64 17.43 8.90 -8.87
C GLY A 64 16.56 7.76 -8.32
N GLN A 65 16.51 7.55 -7.01
CA GLN A 65 15.77 6.46 -6.38
C GLN A 65 14.28 6.79 -6.26
N GLY A 66 13.44 6.09 -7.01
CA GLY A 66 12.00 6.25 -6.95
C GLY A 66 11.28 5.61 -8.12
N VAL A 67 9.96 5.53 -8.02
CA VAL A 67 9.09 4.91 -9.04
C VAL A 67 7.88 5.78 -9.29
N ASN A 68 7.41 5.78 -10.53
CA ASN A 68 6.11 6.36 -10.86
C ASN A 68 5.03 5.33 -10.50
N TYR A 69 3.86 5.79 -10.06
CA TYR A 69 2.77 4.93 -9.66
C TYR A 69 1.41 5.43 -10.17
N THR A 70 0.42 4.54 -10.14
CA THR A 70 -1.00 4.87 -10.31
C THR A 70 -1.83 4.20 -9.22
N ILE A 71 -2.82 4.92 -8.69
CA ILE A 71 -3.80 4.38 -7.74
C ILE A 71 -5.20 4.48 -8.36
N THR A 72 -5.97 3.40 -8.30
CA THR A 72 -7.38 3.39 -8.70
C THR A 72 -8.18 2.55 -7.71
N GLY A 73 -8.94 3.21 -6.84
CA GLY A 73 -9.57 2.54 -5.69
C GLY A 73 -8.49 1.97 -4.77
N SER A 74 -8.51 0.64 -4.57
CA SER A 74 -7.48 -0.09 -3.83
C SER A 74 -6.38 -0.68 -4.71
N SER A 75 -6.46 -0.51 -6.04
CA SER A 75 -5.43 -1.00 -6.95
C SER A 75 -4.23 -0.07 -6.95
N PHE A 76 -3.04 -0.65 -6.87
CA PHE A 76 -1.75 0.04 -6.98
C PHE A 76 -0.95 -0.59 -8.12
N ALA A 77 -0.25 0.23 -8.90
CA ALA A 77 0.70 -0.26 -9.88
C ALA A 77 1.85 0.72 -10.01
N THR A 78 3.06 0.21 -10.17
CA THR A 78 4.21 1.01 -10.60
C THR A 78 4.32 0.98 -12.12
N ALA A 79 4.77 2.09 -12.71
CA ALA A 79 5.24 2.07 -14.09
C ALA A 79 6.69 1.57 -14.12
N THR A 80 7.12 1.00 -15.25
CA THR A 80 8.52 0.59 -15.46
C THR A 80 9.46 1.70 -15.01
N ARG A 81 10.40 1.36 -14.11
CA ARG A 81 11.37 2.33 -13.57
C ARG A 81 12.14 2.98 -14.72
N ARG A 82 11.81 4.24 -15.02
CA ARG A 82 12.68 5.10 -15.81
C ARG A 82 13.70 5.68 -14.84
N ASN A 83 14.94 5.22 -14.91
CA ASN A 83 16.03 5.86 -14.18
C ASN A 83 16.14 7.29 -14.74
N PRO A 84 15.83 8.34 -13.95
CA PRO A 84 15.87 9.73 -14.44
C PRO A 84 17.30 10.21 -14.75
N GLY A 85 18.31 9.34 -14.60
CA GLY A 85 19.71 9.69 -14.60
C GLY A 85 20.13 9.95 -13.17
N VAL A 86 21.13 9.21 -12.69
CA VAL A 86 21.77 9.49 -11.40
C VAL A 86 22.68 10.70 -11.61
N VAL A 87 22.39 11.79 -10.90
CA VAL A 87 23.18 13.03 -10.97
C VAL A 87 24.26 13.05 -9.89
N CYS A 88 24.03 12.36 -8.77
CA CYS A 88 24.98 12.17 -7.69
C CYS A 88 25.13 10.67 -7.38
N GLU A 89 26.36 10.16 -7.38
CA GLU A 89 26.63 8.80 -6.90
C GLU A 89 26.81 8.83 -5.38
N ILE A 90 25.82 8.30 -4.66
CA ILE A 90 25.84 8.17 -3.21
C ILE A 90 25.45 6.75 -2.82
N GLY A 91 26.00 6.27 -1.70
CA GLY A 91 25.46 5.09 -1.06
C GLY A 91 24.06 5.37 -0.52
N PHE A 92 23.17 4.39 -0.63
CA PHE A 92 21.85 4.40 0.01
C PHE A 92 21.72 3.19 0.96
N PRO A 93 20.86 3.27 1.99
CA PRO A 93 20.61 2.15 2.89
C PRO A 93 20.20 0.88 2.13
N PRO A 94 20.60 -0.33 2.60
CA PRO A 94 20.28 -1.59 1.93
C PRO A 94 18.77 -1.86 1.84
N GLU A 95 17.95 -1.18 2.63
CA GLU A 95 16.50 -1.29 2.60
C GLU A 95 15.85 -0.47 1.47
N VAL A 96 16.54 0.53 0.89
CA VAL A 96 16.00 1.34 -0.22
C VAL A 96 15.66 0.47 -1.45
N PRO A 97 16.56 -0.41 -1.95
CA PRO A 97 16.21 -1.36 -3.00
C PRO A 97 15.05 -2.29 -2.61
N GLN A 98 15.01 -2.73 -1.35
CA GLN A 98 13.96 -3.64 -0.87
C GLN A 98 12.59 -2.98 -0.89
N ILE A 99 12.50 -1.69 -0.60
CA ILE A 99 11.26 -0.91 -0.73
C ILE A 99 10.80 -0.92 -2.18
N TRP A 100 11.68 -0.59 -3.13
CA TRP A 100 11.32 -0.53 -4.55
C TRP A 100 10.88 -1.88 -5.09
N ASP A 101 11.57 -2.94 -4.71
CA ASP A 101 11.22 -4.29 -5.14
C ASP A 101 9.88 -4.75 -4.52
N ALA A 102 9.46 -4.17 -3.38
CA ALA A 102 8.17 -4.46 -2.77
C ALA A 102 7.05 -3.64 -3.44
N LEU A 103 7.32 -2.39 -3.80
CA LEU A 103 6.39 -1.58 -4.58
C LEU A 103 6.15 -2.14 -5.99
N ASP A 104 7.19 -2.63 -6.67
CA ASP A 104 7.04 -3.25 -8.00
C ASP A 104 6.29 -4.59 -7.96
N ALA A 105 6.30 -5.27 -6.82
CA ALA A 105 5.56 -6.50 -6.60
C ALA A 105 4.10 -6.25 -6.17
N ALA A 106 3.77 -5.02 -5.77
CA ALA A 106 2.49 -4.68 -5.20
C ALA A 106 1.41 -4.48 -6.27
N ASP A 107 0.20 -4.91 -5.93
CA ASP A 107 -1.02 -4.69 -6.73
C ASP A 107 -2.12 -3.99 -5.91
N THR A 108 -1.93 -3.85 -4.60
CA THR A 108 -2.93 -3.38 -3.65
C THR A 108 -2.36 -2.28 -2.75
N ILE A 109 -3.19 -1.28 -2.46
CA ILE A 109 -2.92 -0.23 -1.48
C ILE A 109 -4.13 -0.04 -0.55
N GLU A 110 -3.87 0.09 0.74
CA GLU A 110 -4.91 0.26 1.75
C GLU A 110 -4.44 1.09 2.95
N ARG A 111 -5.40 1.62 3.70
CA ARG A 111 -5.16 2.25 5.00
C ARG A 111 -5.29 1.19 6.10
N THR A 112 -4.28 1.08 6.95
CA THR A 112 -4.29 0.13 8.07
C THR A 112 -5.11 0.66 9.25
N PRO A 113 -5.53 -0.18 10.20
CA PRO A 113 -6.19 0.26 11.45
C PRO A 113 -5.34 1.22 12.29
N ALA A 114 -4.01 1.19 12.14
CA ALA A 114 -3.08 2.11 12.79
C ALA A 114 -2.93 3.46 12.04
N ASN A 115 -3.76 3.70 11.02
CA ASN A 115 -3.69 4.86 10.12
C ASN A 115 -2.44 4.95 9.23
N GLY A 116 -1.69 3.85 9.09
CA GLY A 116 -0.62 3.74 8.10
C GLY A 116 -1.17 3.45 6.70
N ILE A 117 -0.33 3.57 5.69
CA ILE A 117 -0.61 3.07 4.34
C ILE A 117 0.19 1.79 4.14
N ARG A 118 -0.49 0.69 3.80
CA ARG A 118 0.13 -0.57 3.41
C ARG A 118 0.01 -0.72 1.90
N ILE A 119 1.14 -0.92 1.23
CA ILE A 119 1.23 -1.23 -0.20
C ILE A 119 1.75 -2.66 -0.29
N HIS A 120 1.03 -3.56 -0.93
CA HIS A 120 1.37 -4.98 -0.92
C HIS A 120 0.91 -5.74 -2.17
N GLY A 121 1.54 -6.89 -2.42
CA GLY A 121 1.23 -7.80 -3.52
C GLY A 121 2.36 -8.81 -3.71
N ASN A 122 2.07 -9.95 -4.33
CA ASN A 122 3.05 -11.02 -4.62
C ASN A 122 3.95 -11.40 -3.42
N GLY A 123 3.38 -11.46 -2.20
CA GLY A 123 4.09 -11.82 -0.98
C GLY A 123 5.00 -10.73 -0.38
N ARG A 124 5.02 -9.53 -0.97
CA ARG A 124 5.84 -8.39 -0.56
C ARG A 124 4.97 -7.26 -0.02
N SER A 125 5.51 -6.44 0.87
CA SER A 125 4.77 -5.28 1.39
C SER A 125 5.66 -4.17 1.93
N VAL A 126 5.15 -2.94 1.91
CA VAL A 126 5.71 -1.78 2.61
C VAL A 126 4.60 -1.11 3.42
N THR A 127 4.87 -0.80 4.69
CA THR A 127 3.99 0.01 5.54
C THR A 127 4.60 1.40 5.74
N LEU A 128 3.84 2.44 5.44
CA LEU A 128 4.22 3.85 5.54
C LEU A 128 3.39 4.55 6.63
N PHE A 129 4.02 5.45 7.38
CA PHE A 129 3.32 6.42 8.22
C PHE A 129 3.64 7.84 7.76
N SER A 130 2.63 8.71 7.75
CA SER A 130 2.83 10.12 7.43
C SER A 130 3.78 10.77 8.43
N GLN A 131 4.64 11.65 7.94
CA GLN A 131 5.53 12.49 8.75
C GLN A 131 4.95 13.89 8.97
#